data_AF-A0A8S0Y8Q9-F1
#
_entry.id   AF-A0A8S0Y8Q9-F1
#
_cell.length_a   1.000
_cell.length_b   1.000
_cell.length_c   1.000
_cell.angle_alpha   90.00
_cell.angle_beta   90.00
_cell.angle_gamma   90.00
#
_symmetry.space_group_name_H-M   'P 1'
#
loop_
_entity.id
_entity.type
_entity.pdbx_description
1 polymer ?
#
loop_
_entity_poly.entity_id
_entity_poly.type
_entity_poly.pdbx_seq_one_letter_code
_entity_poly.pdbx_strand_id
1 'polypeptide(L)'
;MNNCTGHVADLLQVLEISRTLALNQDLQTLLKQIEQAAVKVLNCERATVFVYEKNTDELYSLVSDRAEKLRLSSDLGIVGACFKSGKLINVPDAYKDPRFNKSIDKKTGFKTRNILASPLLSGDQNIVGVLEVLNKSDGSFDEWDELLQETFSAQCGVAIHRHALMEEFATRKRLQQELAIARRIQRSLLPQSAPIIEGFDIAGWSQSAEETGGDFFDFHLLDDRKLILLIADVSGHGIGPALLAAECWALQRAIFSLASNYRASLSHINQLLCRHMLSDRFITAFTGCLNPNDNTLTFLSAGHGPVFMLRVAPRHIETLAVSDMPLGIMANNSYHQWKSIAFNTGDILIAFTDGFFEWEDALGNCFGTDRICNTVFCNAELPAAAIIEKVHSHLLSFTKGTQQQDDLTAIVIKKL
;
A
#
# COMPACT_ATOMS: atom_id res chain seq x y z
N MET A 1 -21.74 43.09 37.99
CA MET A 1 -20.81 42.08 38.54
C MET A 1 -21.37 40.65 38.41
N ASN A 2 -22.68 40.41 38.60
CA ASN A 2 -23.27 39.05 38.53
C ASN A 2 -23.19 38.32 37.17
N ASN A 3 -23.29 39.02 36.01
CA ASN A 3 -23.15 38.35 34.70
C ASN A 3 -21.73 37.85 34.41
N CYS A 4 -20.70 38.56 34.92
CA CYS A 4 -19.30 38.20 34.66
C CYS A 4 -18.90 36.91 35.39
N THR A 5 -19.44 36.68 36.60
CA THR A 5 -19.24 35.42 37.34
C THR A 5 -19.95 34.22 36.70
N GLY A 6 -21.11 34.41 36.08
CA GLY A 6 -21.81 33.35 35.34
C GLY A 6 -21.05 32.93 34.08
N HIS A 7 -20.64 33.90 33.27
CA HIS A 7 -19.89 33.66 32.03
C HIS A 7 -18.54 32.94 32.28
N VAL A 8 -17.85 33.25 33.39
CA VAL A 8 -16.63 32.53 33.78
C VAL A 8 -16.92 31.08 34.16
N ALA A 9 -18.04 30.81 34.82
CA ALA A 9 -18.44 29.44 35.16
C ALA A 9 -18.73 28.61 33.90
N ASP A 10 -19.42 29.18 32.90
CA ASP A 10 -19.71 28.51 31.62
C ASP A 10 -18.43 28.17 30.85
N LEU A 11 -17.47 29.10 30.79
CA LEU A 11 -16.17 28.87 30.16
C LEU A 11 -15.33 27.80 30.89
N LEU A 12 -15.39 27.76 32.22
CA LEU A 12 -14.75 26.70 33.01
C LEU A 12 -15.39 25.33 32.72
N GLN A 13 -16.71 25.29 32.53
CA GLN A 13 -17.42 24.07 32.16
C GLN A 13 -16.99 23.56 30.78
N VAL A 14 -16.87 24.46 29.78
CA VAL A 14 -16.32 24.11 28.45
C VAL A 14 -14.91 23.52 28.58
N LEU A 15 -14.03 24.14 29.37
CA LEU A 15 -12.66 23.65 29.60
C LEU A 15 -12.60 22.28 30.27
N GLU A 16 -13.46 22.03 31.26
CA GLU A 16 -13.56 20.74 31.94
C GLU A 16 -14.03 19.64 30.99
N ILE A 17 -15.01 19.95 30.14
CA ILE A 17 -15.47 19.04 29.10
C ILE A 17 -14.36 18.79 28.08
N SER A 18 -13.62 19.82 27.64
CA SER A 18 -12.50 19.64 26.70
C SER A 18 -11.44 18.65 27.20
N ARG A 19 -11.18 18.60 28.52
CA ARG A 19 -10.28 17.60 29.12
C ARG A 19 -10.84 16.18 29.04
N THR A 20 -12.15 16.03 29.19
CA THR A 20 -12.82 14.72 29.10
C THR A 20 -12.85 14.22 27.65
N LEU A 21 -13.05 15.12 26.69
CA LEU A 21 -12.96 14.85 25.25
C LEU A 21 -11.54 14.47 24.79
N ALA A 22 -10.51 14.66 25.63
CA ALA A 22 -9.14 14.27 25.33
C ALA A 22 -8.84 12.78 25.59
N LEU A 23 -9.77 12.03 26.18
CA LEU A 23 -9.61 10.61 26.45
C LEU A 23 -9.76 9.78 25.17
N ASN A 24 -8.90 8.76 25.01
CA ASN A 24 -9.00 7.81 23.90
C ASN A 24 -10.21 6.89 24.10
N GLN A 25 -11.27 7.12 23.34
CA GLN A 25 -12.53 6.38 23.37
C GLN A 25 -13.05 6.19 21.93
N ASP A 26 -14.03 5.31 21.71
CA ASP A 26 -14.66 5.14 20.41
C ASP A 26 -15.49 6.37 19.99
N LEU A 27 -15.72 6.55 18.68
CA LEU A 27 -16.42 7.71 18.13
C LEU A 27 -17.81 7.88 18.73
N GLN A 28 -18.57 6.80 18.92
CA GLN A 28 -19.94 6.89 19.43
C GLN A 28 -19.98 7.43 20.85
N THR A 29 -19.06 6.95 21.71
CA THR A 29 -18.89 7.46 23.08
C THR A 29 -18.46 8.92 23.08
N LEU A 30 -17.52 9.31 22.21
CA LEU A 30 -17.08 10.71 22.06
C LEU A 30 -18.24 11.63 21.67
N LEU A 31 -19.00 11.26 20.61
CA LEU A 31 -20.13 12.05 20.14
C LEU A 31 -21.21 12.19 21.21
N LYS A 32 -21.51 11.11 21.95
CA LYS A 32 -22.49 11.14 23.05
C LYS A 32 -22.05 12.07 24.18
N GLN A 33 -20.77 12.11 24.50
CA GLN A 33 -20.24 13.05 25.48
C GLN A 33 -20.35 14.50 24.99
N ILE A 34 -20.05 14.76 23.72
CA ILE A 34 -20.20 16.09 23.12
C ILE A 34 -21.66 16.56 23.19
N GLU A 35 -22.62 15.71 22.82
CA GLU A 35 -24.05 16.06 22.86
C GLU A 35 -24.53 16.34 24.30
N GLN A 36 -24.18 15.48 25.26
CA GLN A 36 -24.55 15.68 26.67
C GLN A 36 -23.91 16.94 27.26
N ALA A 37 -22.68 17.23 26.85
CA ALA A 37 -21.98 18.45 27.22
C ALA A 37 -22.64 19.69 26.64
N ALA A 38 -22.95 19.70 25.34
CA ALA A 38 -23.62 20.82 24.67
C ALA A 38 -24.96 21.15 25.33
N VAL A 39 -25.76 20.14 25.68
CA VAL A 39 -27.02 20.31 26.42
C VAL A 39 -26.83 21.06 27.73
N LYS A 40 -25.78 20.73 28.49
CA LYS A 40 -25.49 21.38 29.77
C LYS A 40 -24.92 22.78 29.62
N VAL A 41 -23.97 22.95 28.68
CA VAL A 41 -23.26 24.21 28.45
C VAL A 41 -24.19 25.28 27.89
N LEU A 42 -25.09 24.92 26.96
CA LEU A 42 -26.00 25.86 26.30
C LEU A 42 -27.41 25.87 26.88
N ASN A 43 -27.62 25.15 28.00
CA ASN A 43 -28.90 25.08 28.70
C ASN A 43 -30.10 24.81 27.75
N CYS A 44 -29.97 23.81 26.88
CA CYS A 44 -30.95 23.50 25.83
C CYS A 44 -31.59 22.11 26.03
N GLU A 45 -32.68 21.81 25.33
CA GLU A 45 -33.38 20.53 25.49
C GLU A 45 -32.71 19.38 24.73
N ARG A 46 -32.01 19.68 23.62
CA ARG A 46 -31.35 18.65 22.80
C ARG A 46 -30.10 19.21 22.11
N ALA A 47 -29.12 18.34 21.92
CA ALA A 47 -27.98 18.55 21.05
C ALA A 47 -27.82 17.33 20.14
N THR A 48 -27.39 17.55 18.91
CA THR A 48 -27.07 16.49 17.94
C THR A 48 -25.77 16.85 17.25
N VAL A 49 -24.81 15.92 17.23
CA VAL A 49 -23.60 16.05 16.42
C VAL A 49 -23.78 15.31 15.11
N PHE A 50 -23.57 16.01 14.01
CA PHE A 50 -23.50 15.46 12.66
C PHE A 50 -22.04 15.41 12.21
N VAL A 51 -21.53 14.22 11.89
CA VAL A 51 -20.19 14.02 11.33
C VAL A 51 -20.30 13.97 9.81
N TYR A 52 -19.35 14.59 9.12
CA TYR A 52 -19.30 14.59 7.66
C TYR A 52 -18.60 13.35 7.10
N GLU A 53 -19.23 12.70 6.13
CA GLU A 53 -18.67 11.58 5.36
C GLU A 53 -18.36 12.03 3.93
N LYS A 54 -17.07 12.22 3.64
CA LYS A 54 -16.59 12.74 2.35
C LYS A 54 -16.95 11.82 1.17
N ASN A 55 -17.00 10.50 1.37
CA ASN A 55 -17.21 9.54 0.29
C ASN A 55 -18.62 9.58 -0.30
N THR A 56 -19.62 9.92 0.52
CA THR A 56 -21.03 9.98 0.10
C THR A 56 -21.58 11.40 0.06
N ASP A 57 -20.78 12.38 0.48
CA ASP A 57 -21.16 13.79 0.68
C ASP A 57 -22.37 13.97 1.62
N GLU A 58 -22.37 13.24 2.73
CA GLU A 58 -23.47 13.22 3.70
C GLU A 58 -23.03 13.59 5.12
N LEU A 59 -23.98 14.07 5.90
CA LEU A 59 -23.88 14.34 7.33
C LEU A 59 -24.68 13.29 8.09
N TYR A 60 -24.08 12.66 9.10
CA TYR A 60 -24.73 11.60 9.86
C TYR A 60 -24.51 11.71 11.38
N SER A 61 -25.47 11.21 12.17
CA SER A 61 -25.35 11.10 13.64
C SER A 61 -25.41 9.64 14.09
N LEU A 62 -24.60 9.27 15.09
CA LEU A 62 -24.46 7.92 15.65
C LEU A 62 -25.14 7.72 17.02
N VAL A 63 -25.70 8.79 17.61
CA VAL A 63 -26.14 8.79 19.02
C VAL A 63 -27.66 8.77 19.18
N SER A 64 -28.43 8.82 18.09
CA SER A 64 -29.89 8.71 18.15
C SER A 64 -30.34 7.36 18.74
N ASP A 65 -31.02 7.40 19.90
CA ASP A 65 -31.66 6.25 20.57
C ASP A 65 -32.81 5.61 19.74
N ARG A 66 -33.15 6.18 18.58
CA ARG A 66 -34.14 5.62 17.65
C ARG A 66 -33.43 4.88 16.52
N ALA A 67 -33.93 3.70 16.18
CA ALA A 67 -33.37 2.70 15.26
C ALA A 67 -33.01 3.15 13.82
N GLU A 68 -33.09 4.44 13.50
CA GLU A 68 -32.63 5.01 12.24
C GLU A 68 -31.46 5.98 12.52
N LYS A 69 -30.28 5.64 11.99
CA LYS A 69 -29.15 6.58 11.90
C LYS A 69 -29.64 7.80 11.10
N LEU A 70 -29.67 8.98 11.73
CA LEU A 70 -30.01 10.22 11.03
C LEU A 70 -28.91 10.50 10.01
N ARG A 71 -29.26 10.53 8.72
CA ARG A 71 -28.35 10.76 7.60
C ARG A 71 -29.02 11.69 6.60
N LEU A 72 -28.28 12.72 6.17
CA LEU A 72 -28.79 13.76 5.28
C LEU A 72 -27.68 14.27 4.36
N SER A 73 -28.06 14.72 3.17
CA SER A 73 -27.15 15.36 2.22
C SER A 73 -26.49 16.60 2.84
N SER A 74 -25.23 16.86 2.53
CA SER A 74 -24.42 17.94 3.10
C SER A 74 -24.97 19.36 2.88
N ASP A 75 -25.97 19.52 2.00
CA ASP A 75 -26.64 20.77 1.65
C ASP A 75 -28.08 20.89 2.18
N LEU A 76 -28.59 19.85 2.85
CA LEU A 76 -29.98 19.78 3.26
C LEU A 76 -30.23 20.42 4.65
N GLY A 77 -31.24 21.30 4.70
CA GLY A 77 -31.75 21.87 5.94
C GLY A 77 -30.82 22.88 6.63
N ILE A 78 -31.07 23.16 7.91
CA ILE A 78 -30.27 24.13 8.68
C ILE A 78 -28.84 23.61 8.89
N VAL A 79 -28.70 22.32 9.20
CA VAL A 79 -27.39 21.65 9.34
C VAL A 79 -26.59 21.73 8.04
N GLY A 80 -27.18 21.42 6.89
CA GLY A 80 -26.51 21.53 5.60
C GLY A 80 -26.16 22.98 5.22
N ALA A 81 -27.04 23.94 5.52
CA ALA A 81 -26.75 25.35 5.33
C ALA A 81 -25.57 25.82 6.21
N CYS A 82 -25.48 25.34 7.45
CA CYS A 82 -24.36 25.60 8.36
C CYS A 82 -23.06 25.00 7.81
N PHE A 83 -23.11 23.75 7.34
CA PHE A 83 -21.98 23.06 6.74
C PHE A 83 -21.46 23.77 5.49
N LYS A 84 -22.34 24.15 4.54
CA LYS A 84 -21.93 24.83 3.30
C LYS A 84 -21.43 26.26 3.53
N SER A 85 -22.01 26.98 4.48
CA SER A 85 -21.59 28.35 4.78
C SER A 85 -20.32 28.43 5.62
N GLY A 86 -20.01 27.39 6.40
CA GLY A 86 -18.92 27.39 7.37
C GLY A 86 -19.10 28.43 8.49
N LYS A 87 -20.34 28.85 8.75
CA LYS A 87 -20.68 29.88 9.74
C LYS A 87 -21.75 29.36 10.68
N LEU A 88 -21.74 29.87 11.91
CA LEU A 88 -22.81 29.65 12.86
C LEU A 88 -24.14 30.21 12.32
N ILE A 89 -25.23 29.48 12.57
CA ILE A 89 -26.60 29.85 12.20
C ILE A 89 -27.48 29.80 13.44
N ASN A 90 -27.99 30.96 13.85
CA ASN A 90 -29.01 31.10 14.89
C ASN A 90 -30.39 31.29 14.25
N VAL A 91 -31.33 30.42 14.60
CA VAL A 91 -32.73 30.45 14.12
C VAL A 91 -33.66 30.64 15.32
N PRO A 92 -34.18 31.86 15.54
CA PRO A 92 -35.06 32.16 16.68
C PRO A 92 -36.44 31.49 16.63
N ASP A 93 -36.93 31.16 15.43
CA ASP A 93 -38.22 30.49 15.21
C ASP A 93 -38.09 29.47 14.08
N ALA A 94 -37.94 28.20 14.46
CA ALA A 94 -37.73 27.10 13.51
C ALA A 94 -38.87 26.97 12.48
N TYR A 95 -40.13 27.22 12.88
CA TYR A 95 -41.27 27.05 11.98
C TYR A 95 -41.40 28.16 10.94
N LYS A 96 -40.71 29.29 11.13
CA LYS A 96 -40.62 30.39 10.16
C LYS A 96 -39.45 30.27 9.20
N ASP A 97 -38.42 29.48 9.53
CA ASP A 97 -37.28 29.29 8.65
C ASP A 97 -37.61 28.30 7.50
N PRO A 98 -37.42 28.69 6.23
CA PRO A 98 -37.74 27.83 5.08
C PRO A 98 -36.85 26.58 4.99
N ARG A 99 -35.67 26.58 5.64
CA ARG A 99 -34.74 25.44 5.65
C ARG A 99 -35.16 24.39 6.68
N PHE A 100 -36.05 24.71 7.62
CA PHE A 100 -36.45 23.80 8.68
C PHE A 100 -37.42 22.70 8.17
N ASN A 101 -37.05 21.44 8.36
CA ASN A 101 -37.86 20.31 7.96
C ASN A 101 -38.90 19.92 9.03
N LYS A 102 -40.09 20.51 8.93
CA LYS A 102 -41.24 20.26 9.82
C LYS A 102 -41.74 18.81 9.87
N SER A 103 -41.37 17.97 8.90
CA SER A 103 -41.80 16.57 8.87
C SER A 103 -41.19 15.74 9.99
N ILE A 104 -39.98 16.10 10.46
CA ILE A 104 -39.29 15.39 11.54
C ILE A 104 -40.02 15.62 12.87
N ASP A 105 -40.38 16.86 13.19
CA ASP A 105 -41.18 17.19 14.38
C ASP A 105 -42.54 16.46 14.37
N LYS A 106 -43.23 16.45 13.21
CA LYS A 106 -44.52 15.74 13.06
C LYS A 106 -44.40 14.24 13.31
N LYS A 107 -43.30 13.60 12.86
CA LYS A 107 -43.06 12.17 13.07
C LYS A 107 -42.62 11.86 14.50
N THR A 108 -41.84 12.73 15.11
CA THR A 108 -41.21 12.45 16.41
C THR A 108 -42.05 12.89 17.61
N GLY A 109 -43.00 13.81 17.40
CA GLY A 109 -43.78 14.46 18.46
C GLY A 109 -42.99 15.55 19.21
N PHE A 110 -41.72 15.77 18.87
CA PHE A 110 -40.90 16.83 19.42
C PHE A 110 -41.21 18.15 18.72
N LYS A 111 -41.29 19.26 19.45
CA LYS A 111 -41.53 20.59 18.88
C LYS A 111 -40.28 21.45 18.99
N THR A 112 -39.70 21.77 17.85
CA THR A 112 -38.53 22.63 17.73
C THR A 112 -38.98 24.10 17.70
N ARG A 113 -38.51 24.90 18.68
CA ARG A 113 -38.80 26.31 18.88
C ARG A 113 -37.70 27.17 18.26
N ASN A 114 -36.46 26.98 18.70
CA ASN A 114 -35.28 27.69 18.22
C ASN A 114 -34.10 26.71 18.04
N ILE A 115 -33.17 27.08 17.16
CA ILE A 115 -32.07 26.23 16.71
C ILE A 115 -30.79 27.06 16.68
N LEU A 116 -29.68 26.47 17.14
CA LEU A 116 -28.35 27.03 16.99
C LEU A 116 -27.44 25.96 16.39
N ALA A 117 -26.97 26.18 15.17
CA ALA A 117 -26.11 25.26 14.45
C ALA A 117 -24.73 25.88 14.23
N SER A 118 -23.67 25.13 14.50
CA SER A 118 -22.29 25.60 14.38
C SER A 118 -21.39 24.57 13.69
N PRO A 119 -20.50 24.99 12.77
CA PRO A 119 -19.58 24.08 12.12
C PRO A 119 -18.54 23.56 13.12
N LEU A 120 -18.20 22.28 13.00
CA LEU A 120 -17.12 21.65 13.73
C LEU A 120 -15.88 21.68 12.85
N LEU A 121 -14.87 22.44 13.25
CA LEU A 121 -13.65 22.67 12.46
C LEU A 121 -12.49 21.83 12.97
N SER A 122 -11.69 21.28 12.06
CA SER A 122 -10.38 20.73 12.38
C SER A 122 -9.36 21.85 12.64
N GLY A 123 -8.17 21.48 13.14
CA GLY A 123 -7.06 22.42 13.30
C GLY A 123 -6.68 23.16 12.02
N ASP A 124 -6.88 22.51 10.86
CA ASP A 124 -6.61 23.06 9.53
C ASP A 124 -7.81 23.80 8.91
N GLN A 125 -8.82 24.17 9.72
CA GLN A 125 -10.03 24.90 9.28
C GLN A 125 -10.94 24.11 8.32
N ASN A 126 -10.79 22.79 8.22
CA ASN A 126 -11.72 21.95 7.46
C ASN A 126 -12.94 21.61 8.32
N ILE A 127 -14.15 21.68 7.74
CA ILE A 127 -15.39 21.32 8.45
C ILE A 127 -15.50 19.79 8.52
N VAL A 128 -15.44 19.24 9.72
CA VAL A 128 -15.57 17.80 10.00
C VAL A 128 -17.00 17.40 10.39
N GLY A 129 -17.88 18.38 10.59
CA GLY A 129 -19.25 18.15 11.00
C GLY A 129 -19.99 19.43 11.41
N VAL A 130 -21.15 19.26 12.01
CA VAL A 130 -21.98 20.34 12.55
C VAL A 130 -22.54 19.92 13.90
N LEU A 131 -22.47 20.81 14.89
CA LEU A 131 -23.18 20.66 16.16
C LEU A 131 -24.45 21.50 16.10
N GLU A 132 -25.60 20.84 16.25
CA GLU A 132 -26.91 21.48 16.31
C GLU A 132 -27.46 21.35 17.72
N VAL A 133 -27.88 22.46 18.33
CA VAL A 133 -28.63 22.47 19.58
C VAL A 133 -30.02 23.06 19.39
N LEU A 134 -30.99 22.50 20.10
CA LEU A 134 -32.41 22.79 19.94
C LEU A 134 -33.01 23.23 21.28
N ASN A 135 -33.91 24.22 21.20
CA ASN A 135 -34.76 24.68 22.30
C ASN A 135 -33.96 25.12 23.53
N LYS A 136 -33.46 26.37 23.53
CA LYS A 136 -32.96 26.98 24.76
C LYS A 136 -34.06 26.98 25.84
N SER A 137 -33.68 26.69 27.08
CA SER A 137 -34.62 26.46 28.18
C SER A 137 -35.22 27.75 28.73
N ASP A 138 -34.49 28.86 28.65
CA ASP A 138 -34.82 30.16 29.24
C ASP A 138 -35.08 31.26 28.20
N GLY A 139 -35.33 30.90 26.94
CA GLY A 139 -35.72 31.86 25.90
C GLY A 139 -35.19 31.51 24.52
N SER A 140 -34.56 32.49 23.86
CA SER A 140 -33.88 32.36 22.57
C SER A 140 -32.37 32.42 22.76
N PHE A 141 -31.62 31.83 21.83
CA PHE A 141 -30.15 31.92 21.83
C PHE A 141 -29.70 33.37 21.60
N ASP A 142 -28.85 33.88 22.47
CA ASP A 142 -28.27 35.23 22.43
C ASP A 142 -26.80 35.22 21.95
N GLU A 143 -26.17 36.40 21.89
CA GLU A 143 -24.77 36.55 21.45
C GLU A 143 -23.78 35.79 22.36
N TRP A 144 -24.11 35.58 23.63
CA TRP A 144 -23.26 34.80 24.54
C TRP A 144 -23.36 33.31 24.24
N ASP A 145 -24.55 32.80 23.94
CA ASP A 145 -24.73 31.42 23.49
C ASP A 145 -24.02 31.16 22.16
N GLU A 146 -24.04 32.12 21.24
CA GLU A 146 -23.31 32.03 19.97
C GLU A 146 -21.81 31.87 20.21
N LEU A 147 -21.23 32.74 21.05
CA LEU A 147 -19.80 32.65 21.42
C LEU A 147 -19.46 31.34 22.13
N LEU A 148 -20.34 30.89 23.04
CA LEU A 148 -20.14 29.66 23.80
C LEU A 148 -20.21 28.43 22.88
N GLN A 149 -21.17 28.39 21.96
CA GLN A 149 -21.33 27.36 20.95
C GLN A 149 -20.14 27.34 19.99
N GLU A 150 -19.65 28.48 19.51
CA GLU A 150 -18.46 28.55 18.65
C GLU A 150 -17.22 28.00 19.38
N THR A 151 -16.99 28.45 20.62
CA THR A 151 -15.86 28.00 21.44
C THR A 151 -15.91 26.50 21.70
N PHE A 152 -17.09 25.99 22.03
CA PHE A 152 -17.31 24.56 22.27
C PHE A 152 -17.16 23.74 20.97
N SER A 153 -17.70 24.24 19.86
CA SER A 153 -17.63 23.61 18.53
C SER A 153 -16.19 23.49 18.04
N ALA A 154 -15.35 24.50 18.27
CA ALA A 154 -13.94 24.45 17.92
C ALA A 154 -13.20 23.32 18.64
N GLN A 155 -13.45 23.12 19.93
CA GLN A 155 -12.85 22.02 20.71
C GLN A 155 -13.36 20.66 20.23
N CYS A 156 -14.66 20.56 19.94
CA CYS A 156 -15.29 19.33 19.48
C CYS A 156 -14.80 18.91 18.09
N GLY A 157 -14.65 19.86 17.16
CA GLY A 157 -14.14 19.60 15.81
C GLY A 157 -12.72 19.04 15.83
N VAL A 158 -11.84 19.60 16.67
CA VAL A 158 -10.48 19.06 16.88
C VAL A 158 -10.51 17.64 17.45
N ALA A 159 -11.37 17.37 18.44
CA ALA A 159 -11.48 16.05 19.06
C ALA A 159 -11.99 14.98 18.07
N ILE A 160 -13.01 15.31 17.27
CA ILE A 160 -13.56 14.41 16.24
C ILE A 160 -12.53 14.16 15.14
N HIS A 161 -11.85 15.21 14.65
CA HIS A 161 -10.81 15.05 13.64
C HIS A 161 -9.65 14.18 14.13
N ARG A 162 -9.20 14.39 15.36
CA ARG A 162 -8.16 13.57 16.00
C ARG A 162 -8.57 12.09 16.06
N HIS A 163 -9.83 11.81 16.43
CA HIS A 163 -10.33 10.44 16.46
C HIS A 163 -10.25 9.78 15.08
N ALA A 164 -10.72 10.46 14.03
CA ALA A 164 -10.64 9.95 12.66
C ALA A 164 -9.21 9.66 12.22
N LEU A 165 -8.26 10.57 12.50
CA LEU A 165 -6.84 10.38 12.20
C LEU A 165 -6.24 9.19 12.97
N MET A 166 -6.62 9.00 14.24
CA MET A 166 -6.16 7.86 15.05
C MET A 166 -6.66 6.52 14.50
N GLU A 167 -7.92 6.47 14.05
CA GLU A 167 -8.51 5.28 13.44
C GLU A 167 -7.84 4.94 12.10
N GLU A 168 -7.62 5.93 11.25
CA GLU A 168 -6.89 5.77 9.99
C GLU A 168 -5.46 5.28 10.24
N PHE A 169 -4.76 5.89 11.20
CA PHE A 169 -3.41 5.49 11.60
C PHE A 169 -3.37 4.05 12.13
N ALA A 170 -4.32 3.67 13.00
CA ALA A 170 -4.40 2.31 13.54
C ALA A 170 -4.65 1.28 12.42
N THR A 171 -5.57 1.60 11.50
CA THR A 171 -5.88 0.75 10.34
C THR A 171 -4.67 0.59 9.42
N ARG A 172 -4.01 1.70 9.08
CA ARG A 172 -2.80 1.70 8.25
C ARG A 172 -1.67 0.91 8.90
N LYS A 173 -1.45 1.10 10.20
CA LYS A 173 -0.42 0.37 10.96
C LYS A 173 -0.69 -1.13 10.99
N ARG A 174 -1.95 -1.54 11.15
CA ARG A 174 -2.35 -2.95 11.10
C ARG A 174 -2.07 -3.55 9.72
N LEU A 175 -2.47 -2.87 8.65
CA LEU A 175 -2.20 -3.32 7.27
C LEU A 175 -0.70 -3.46 6.99
N GLN A 176 0.11 -2.49 7.45
CA GLN A 176 1.57 -2.56 7.33
C GLN A 176 2.16 -3.78 8.07
N GLN A 177 1.63 -4.14 9.25
CA GLN A 177 2.07 -5.33 9.97
C GLN A 177 1.71 -6.62 9.22
N GLU A 178 0.51 -6.69 8.64
CA GLU A 178 0.07 -7.84 7.83
C GLU A 178 0.94 -7.99 6.57
N LEU A 179 1.26 -6.88 5.88
CA LEU A 179 2.20 -6.85 4.75
C LEU A 179 3.62 -7.29 5.14
N ALA A 180 4.13 -6.83 6.29
CA ALA A 180 5.45 -7.23 6.77
C ALA A 180 5.54 -8.75 7.04
N ILE A 181 4.44 -9.39 7.46
CA ILE A 181 4.38 -10.85 7.59
C ILE A 181 4.46 -11.51 6.21
N ALA A 182 3.69 -11.03 5.23
CA ALA A 182 3.74 -11.55 3.86
C ALA A 182 5.15 -11.44 3.26
N ARG A 183 5.81 -10.28 3.44
CA ARG A 183 7.21 -10.05 3.06
C ARG A 183 8.15 -11.10 3.64
N ARG A 184 8.01 -11.38 4.94
CA ARG A 184 8.85 -12.37 5.63
C ARG A 184 8.64 -13.77 5.07
N ILE A 185 7.40 -14.14 4.74
CA ILE A 185 7.09 -15.43 4.11
C ILE A 185 7.75 -15.49 2.73
N GLN A 186 7.55 -14.49 1.87
CA GLN A 186 8.16 -14.46 0.53
C GLN A 186 9.69 -14.56 0.59
N ARG A 187 10.32 -13.77 1.47
CA ARG A 187 11.78 -13.82 1.66
C ARG A 187 12.26 -15.19 2.16
N SER A 188 11.44 -15.93 2.92
CA SER A 188 11.78 -17.29 3.36
C SER A 188 11.69 -18.33 2.25
N LEU A 189 10.97 -18.04 1.15
CA LEU A 189 10.93 -18.90 -0.04
C LEU A 189 12.20 -18.75 -0.89
N LEU A 190 12.80 -17.55 -0.88
CA LEU A 190 14.04 -17.28 -1.60
C LEU A 190 15.24 -18.02 -0.97
N PRO A 191 16.20 -18.50 -1.79
CA PRO A 191 17.44 -19.10 -1.29
C PRO A 191 18.20 -18.13 -0.38
N GLN A 192 18.55 -18.57 0.83
CA GLN A 192 19.38 -17.78 1.74
C GLN A 192 20.88 -17.82 1.37
N SER A 193 21.28 -18.85 0.64
CA SER A 193 22.63 -19.04 0.12
C SER A 193 22.58 -19.84 -1.16
N ALA A 194 23.49 -19.56 -2.09
CA ALA A 194 23.70 -20.41 -3.25
C ALA A 194 24.27 -21.78 -2.84
N PRO A 195 23.93 -22.87 -3.56
CA PRO A 195 24.54 -24.17 -3.33
C PRO A 195 26.02 -24.17 -3.73
N ILE A 196 26.81 -24.99 -3.04
CA ILE A 196 28.23 -25.16 -3.36
C ILE A 196 28.33 -26.20 -4.50
N ILE A 197 28.87 -25.78 -5.64
CA ILE A 197 29.11 -26.64 -6.81
C ILE A 197 30.57 -26.53 -7.20
N GLU A 198 31.24 -27.67 -7.30
CA GLU A 198 32.66 -27.71 -7.62
C GLU A 198 32.95 -27.05 -8.98
N GLY A 199 33.91 -26.13 -8.99
CA GLY A 199 34.31 -25.38 -10.18
C GLY A 199 33.33 -24.27 -10.61
N PHE A 200 32.34 -23.92 -9.78
CA PHE A 200 31.44 -22.78 -10.01
C PHE A 200 31.34 -21.90 -8.77
N ASP A 201 31.34 -20.59 -8.98
CA ASP A 201 31.01 -19.58 -7.97
C ASP A 201 29.67 -18.95 -8.33
N ILE A 202 28.68 -19.09 -7.45
CA ILE A 202 27.28 -18.78 -7.71
C ILE A 202 26.78 -17.84 -6.63
N ALA A 203 26.13 -16.76 -7.06
CA ALA A 203 25.44 -15.85 -6.15
C ALA A 203 24.09 -15.45 -6.72
N GLY A 204 23.13 -15.28 -5.82
CA GLY A 204 21.84 -14.68 -6.12
C GLY A 204 21.50 -13.66 -5.03
N TRP A 205 20.81 -12.61 -5.42
CA TRP A 205 20.42 -11.52 -4.54
C TRP A 205 19.11 -10.91 -5.02
N SER A 206 18.28 -10.48 -4.08
CA SER A 206 17.02 -9.81 -4.39
C SER A 206 16.68 -8.75 -3.35
N GLN A 207 16.14 -7.63 -3.80
CA GLN A 207 15.64 -6.53 -2.97
C GLN A 207 14.36 -5.95 -3.59
N SER A 208 13.24 -6.12 -2.90
CA SER A 208 11.95 -5.55 -3.32
C SER A 208 11.90 -4.02 -3.17
N ALA A 209 11.21 -3.34 -4.09
CA ALA A 209 10.97 -1.89 -4.03
C ALA A 209 9.89 -1.52 -3.01
N GLU A 210 8.85 -2.36 -2.91
CA GLU A 210 7.76 -2.22 -1.94
C GLU A 210 7.90 -3.22 -0.77
N GLU A 211 6.83 -3.43 -0.01
CA GLU A 211 6.80 -4.45 1.05
C GLU A 211 6.84 -5.88 0.50
N THR A 212 6.30 -6.13 -0.69
CA THR A 212 6.37 -7.43 -1.37
C THR A 212 6.75 -7.21 -2.83
N GLY A 213 7.49 -8.15 -3.41
CA GLY A 213 7.98 -8.03 -4.78
C GLY A 213 7.30 -8.99 -5.76
N GLY A 214 7.32 -8.66 -7.05
CA GLY A 214 7.05 -9.60 -8.14
C GLY A 214 8.29 -10.45 -8.46
N ASP A 215 9.48 -9.90 -8.22
CA ASP A 215 10.72 -10.60 -8.53
C ASP A 215 11.03 -11.77 -7.58
N PHE A 216 11.60 -12.83 -8.14
CA PHE A 216 12.18 -13.92 -7.36
C PHE A 216 13.25 -14.70 -8.14
N PHE A 217 14.05 -15.44 -7.39
CA PHE A 217 15.01 -16.38 -7.94
C PHE A 217 15.07 -17.66 -7.12
N ASP A 218 15.54 -18.75 -7.72
CA ASP A 218 15.78 -20.01 -7.01
C ASP A 218 17.03 -20.75 -7.50
N PHE A 219 17.64 -21.47 -6.56
CA PHE A 219 18.71 -22.42 -6.79
C PHE A 219 18.27 -23.77 -6.23
N HIS A 220 18.00 -24.73 -7.11
CA HIS A 220 17.55 -26.05 -6.72
C HIS A 220 18.54 -27.11 -7.18
N LEU A 221 19.37 -27.58 -6.24
CA LEU A 221 20.34 -28.65 -6.47
C LEU A 221 19.63 -30.01 -6.45
N LEU A 222 19.74 -30.75 -7.55
CA LEU A 222 19.17 -32.09 -7.71
C LEU A 222 20.11 -33.17 -7.16
N ASP A 223 19.57 -34.37 -6.92
CA ASP A 223 20.32 -35.52 -6.39
C ASP A 223 21.48 -35.95 -7.32
N ASP A 224 21.35 -35.73 -8.63
CA ASP A 224 22.39 -36.00 -9.64
C ASP A 224 23.42 -34.87 -9.78
N ARG A 225 23.45 -33.94 -8.83
CA ARG A 225 24.31 -32.74 -8.75
C ARG A 225 24.06 -31.68 -9.84
N LYS A 226 23.01 -31.82 -10.65
CA LYS A 226 22.61 -30.74 -11.56
C LYS A 226 21.94 -29.62 -10.77
N LEU A 227 22.14 -28.39 -11.22
CA LEU A 227 21.54 -27.21 -10.61
C LEU A 227 20.44 -26.64 -11.51
N ILE A 228 19.22 -26.61 -10.99
CA ILE A 228 18.15 -25.82 -11.59
C ILE A 228 18.30 -24.36 -11.14
N LEU A 229 18.23 -23.48 -12.12
CA LEU A 229 18.30 -22.04 -12.01
C LEU A 229 16.95 -21.45 -12.41
N LEU A 230 16.54 -20.43 -11.68
CA LEU A 230 15.37 -19.62 -12.01
C LEU A 230 15.62 -18.18 -11.58
N ILE A 231 15.35 -17.25 -12.48
CA ILE A 231 15.07 -15.85 -12.15
C ILE A 231 13.80 -15.47 -12.89
N ALA A 232 12.90 -14.78 -12.22
CA ALA A 232 11.62 -14.41 -12.78
C ALA A 232 11.11 -13.11 -12.18
N ASP A 233 10.28 -12.44 -12.97
CA ASP A 233 9.60 -11.20 -12.64
C ASP A 233 8.12 -11.35 -13.02
N VAL A 234 7.23 -10.90 -12.14
CA VAL A 234 5.78 -10.96 -12.31
C VAL A 234 5.24 -9.55 -12.53
N SER A 235 4.50 -9.37 -13.63
CA SER A 235 4.04 -8.03 -14.01
C SER A 235 3.12 -7.36 -12.97
N GLY A 236 3.45 -6.10 -12.67
CA GLY A 236 2.76 -5.20 -11.75
C GLY A 236 3.39 -5.16 -10.36
N HIS A 237 2.77 -4.44 -9.42
CA HIS A 237 3.31 -4.24 -8.06
C HIS A 237 2.32 -4.67 -6.95
N GLY A 238 2.82 -4.77 -5.72
CA GLY A 238 2.04 -5.12 -4.52
C GLY A 238 1.89 -6.62 -4.24
N ILE A 239 0.84 -6.99 -3.50
CA ILE A 239 0.65 -8.37 -2.99
C ILE A 239 0.32 -9.38 -4.11
N GLY A 240 -0.42 -8.95 -5.14
CA GLY A 240 -0.86 -9.83 -6.23
C GLY A 240 0.30 -10.53 -6.95
N PRO A 241 1.26 -9.78 -7.52
CA PRO A 241 2.49 -10.33 -8.11
C PRO A 241 3.26 -11.25 -7.15
N ALA A 242 3.38 -10.88 -5.87
CA ALA A 242 4.09 -11.68 -4.87
C ALA A 242 3.46 -13.07 -4.63
N LEU A 243 2.13 -13.18 -4.69
CA LEU A 243 1.44 -14.47 -4.57
C LEU A 243 1.67 -15.34 -5.81
N LEU A 244 1.65 -14.75 -7.01
CA LEU A 244 1.95 -15.46 -8.26
C LEU A 244 3.42 -15.89 -8.33
N ALA A 245 4.34 -15.08 -7.82
CA ALA A 245 5.76 -15.41 -7.69
C ALA A 245 5.94 -16.64 -6.79
N ALA A 246 5.28 -16.67 -5.62
CA ALA A 246 5.31 -17.80 -4.71
C ALA A 246 4.70 -19.08 -5.32
N GLU A 247 3.60 -18.96 -6.07
CA GLU A 247 3.00 -20.08 -6.80
C GLU A 247 3.94 -20.62 -7.87
N CYS A 248 4.50 -19.76 -8.72
CA CYS A 248 5.42 -20.15 -9.78
C CYS A 248 6.66 -20.83 -9.20
N TRP A 249 7.24 -20.26 -8.15
CA TRP A 249 8.35 -20.86 -7.40
C TRP A 249 8.00 -22.27 -6.91
N ALA A 250 6.84 -22.44 -6.25
CA ALA A 250 6.44 -23.72 -5.67
C ALA A 250 6.17 -24.79 -6.75
N LEU A 251 5.44 -24.42 -7.80
CA LEU A 251 5.14 -25.31 -8.93
C LEU A 251 6.42 -25.75 -9.62
N GLN A 252 7.32 -24.81 -9.89
CA GLN A 252 8.57 -25.10 -10.58
C GLN A 252 9.46 -26.01 -9.74
N ARG A 253 9.64 -25.71 -8.46
CA ARG A 253 10.44 -26.53 -7.55
C ARG A 253 9.88 -27.95 -7.50
N ALA A 254 8.58 -28.12 -7.23
CA ALA A 254 7.96 -29.44 -7.12
C ALA A 254 8.03 -30.26 -8.42
N ILE A 255 7.74 -29.64 -9.56
CA ILE A 255 7.68 -30.34 -10.85
C ILE A 255 9.10 -30.63 -11.37
N PHE A 256 10.05 -29.69 -11.25
CA PHE A 256 11.41 -29.90 -11.77
C PHE A 256 12.21 -30.91 -10.93
N SER A 257 11.95 -31.03 -9.62
CA SER A 257 12.57 -32.09 -8.80
C SER A 257 12.28 -33.50 -9.29
N LEU A 258 11.14 -33.71 -9.98
CA LEU A 258 10.69 -35.02 -10.45
C LEU A 258 10.75 -35.16 -11.98
N ALA A 259 11.20 -34.11 -12.68
CA ALA A 259 11.12 -34.03 -14.13
C ALA A 259 12.23 -34.85 -14.79
N SER A 260 11.83 -35.75 -15.71
CA SER A 260 12.74 -36.32 -16.71
C SER A 260 12.84 -35.46 -17.98
N ASN A 261 11.90 -34.53 -18.18
CA ASN A 261 11.83 -33.65 -19.34
C ASN A 261 11.38 -32.24 -18.95
N TYR A 262 12.35 -31.34 -18.73
CA TYR A 262 12.09 -29.95 -18.33
C TYR A 262 11.22 -29.17 -19.33
N ARG A 263 11.25 -29.53 -20.63
CA ARG A 263 10.47 -28.86 -21.68
C ARG A 263 8.97 -29.08 -21.49
N ALA A 264 8.59 -30.35 -21.27
CA ALA A 264 7.21 -30.73 -20.99
C ALA A 264 6.75 -30.17 -19.63
N SER A 265 7.65 -30.21 -18.64
CA SER A 265 7.40 -29.66 -17.29
C SER A 265 7.10 -28.17 -17.31
N LEU A 266 7.86 -27.35 -18.06
CA LEU A 266 7.62 -25.90 -18.12
C LEU A 266 6.28 -25.58 -18.80
N SER A 267 5.94 -26.28 -19.88
CA SER A 267 4.62 -26.17 -20.52
C SER A 267 3.48 -26.52 -19.56
N HIS A 268 3.67 -27.54 -18.72
CA HIS A 268 2.68 -27.92 -17.71
C HIS A 268 2.55 -26.87 -16.59
N ILE A 269 3.68 -26.33 -16.10
CA ILE A 269 3.68 -25.22 -15.13
C ILE A 269 2.91 -24.02 -15.70
N ASN A 270 3.18 -23.64 -16.95
CA ASN A 270 2.45 -22.55 -17.62
C ASN A 270 0.94 -22.80 -17.69
N GLN A 271 0.51 -24.03 -18.02
CA GLN A 271 -0.92 -24.38 -18.01
C GLN A 271 -1.57 -24.22 -16.63
N LEU A 272 -0.86 -24.55 -15.56
CA LEU A 272 -1.34 -24.38 -14.20
C LEU A 272 -1.42 -22.90 -13.83
N LEU A 273 -0.36 -22.13 -14.10
CA LEU A 273 -0.33 -20.69 -13.86
C LEU A 273 -1.48 -19.96 -14.59
N CYS A 274 -1.72 -20.29 -15.87
CA CYS A 274 -2.82 -19.70 -16.65
C CYS A 274 -4.22 -19.91 -16.04
N ARG A 275 -4.42 -20.91 -15.16
CA ARG A 275 -5.73 -21.13 -14.50
C ARG A 275 -6.01 -20.11 -13.40
N HIS A 276 -4.96 -19.58 -12.79
CA HIS A 276 -5.06 -18.66 -11.65
C HIS A 276 -4.66 -17.23 -12.01
N MET A 277 -4.03 -17.04 -13.17
CA MET A 277 -3.58 -15.74 -13.63
C MET A 277 -4.74 -14.87 -14.12
N LEU A 278 -4.75 -13.60 -13.70
CA LEU A 278 -5.66 -12.58 -14.25
C LEU A 278 -5.22 -12.21 -15.67
N SER A 279 -6.17 -11.75 -16.50
CA SER A 279 -5.94 -11.50 -17.94
C SER A 279 -4.89 -10.42 -18.27
N ASP A 280 -4.48 -9.62 -17.29
CA ASP A 280 -3.51 -8.53 -17.40
C ASP A 280 -2.15 -8.87 -16.77
N ARG A 281 -1.95 -10.10 -16.29
CA ARG A 281 -0.69 -10.52 -15.67
C ARG A 281 0.06 -11.55 -16.50
N PHE A 282 1.37 -11.56 -16.33
CA PHE A 282 2.28 -12.55 -16.91
C PHE A 282 3.54 -12.63 -16.04
N ILE A 283 4.33 -13.67 -16.25
CA ILE A 283 5.61 -13.88 -15.55
C ILE A 283 6.70 -14.01 -16.60
N THR A 284 7.66 -13.08 -16.60
CA THR A 284 8.90 -13.29 -17.34
C THR A 284 9.78 -14.24 -16.53
N ALA A 285 10.33 -15.29 -17.15
CA ALA A 285 11.22 -16.21 -16.47
C ALA A 285 12.42 -16.61 -17.33
N PHE A 286 13.60 -16.66 -16.73
CA PHE A 286 14.76 -17.37 -17.27
C PHE A 286 15.03 -18.57 -16.38
N THR A 287 14.99 -19.76 -16.96
CA THR A 287 15.24 -21.01 -16.24
C THR A 287 16.17 -21.92 -17.01
N GLY A 288 16.95 -22.70 -16.28
CA GLY A 288 17.83 -23.69 -16.89
C GLY A 288 18.36 -24.72 -15.92
N CYS A 289 19.04 -25.71 -16.48
CA CYS A 289 19.70 -26.79 -15.77
C CYS A 289 21.20 -26.74 -16.10
N LEU A 290 22.02 -26.44 -15.09
CA LEU A 290 23.47 -26.47 -15.16
C LEU A 290 23.96 -27.87 -14.80
N ASN A 291 24.67 -28.51 -15.74
CA ASN A 291 25.35 -29.76 -15.53
C ASN A 291 26.83 -29.49 -15.23
N PRO A 292 27.30 -29.70 -13.99
CA PRO A 292 28.70 -29.43 -13.64
C PRO A 292 29.69 -30.41 -14.28
N ASN A 293 29.24 -31.58 -14.74
CA ASN A 293 30.15 -32.60 -15.31
C ASN A 293 30.71 -32.20 -16.68
N ASP A 294 29.89 -31.56 -17.51
CA ASP A 294 30.28 -31.09 -18.85
C ASP A 294 30.35 -29.55 -18.93
N ASN A 295 30.13 -28.86 -17.81
CA ASN A 295 30.06 -27.40 -17.69
C ASN A 295 29.03 -26.77 -18.65
N THR A 296 27.92 -27.45 -18.93
CA THR A 296 26.88 -26.93 -19.83
C THR A 296 25.64 -26.47 -19.07
N LEU A 297 25.09 -25.33 -19.48
CA LEU A 297 23.78 -24.85 -19.06
C LEU A 297 22.80 -25.03 -20.21
N THR A 298 21.75 -25.81 -19.98
CA THR A 298 20.60 -25.90 -20.88
C THR A 298 19.47 -25.06 -20.34
N PHE A 299 19.04 -24.04 -21.08
CA PHE A 299 18.15 -22.99 -20.58
C PHE A 299 17.04 -22.61 -21.57
N LEU A 300 16.03 -21.92 -21.05
CA LEU A 300 15.01 -21.21 -21.80
C LEU A 300 14.71 -19.86 -21.12
N SER A 301 14.59 -18.81 -21.95
CA SER A 301 14.02 -17.53 -21.54
C SER A 301 12.58 -17.43 -22.04
N ALA A 302 11.63 -17.41 -21.13
CA ALA A 302 10.21 -17.14 -21.34
C ALA A 302 9.96 -15.65 -21.06
N GLY A 303 10.21 -14.79 -22.04
CA GLY A 303 10.08 -13.34 -21.94
C GLY A 303 11.16 -12.61 -21.13
N HIS A 304 11.91 -13.30 -20.26
CA HIS A 304 12.88 -12.65 -19.37
C HIS A 304 14.19 -12.33 -20.07
N GLY A 305 14.66 -11.10 -19.90
CA GLY A 305 15.98 -10.70 -20.37
C GLY A 305 16.15 -9.19 -20.38
N PRO A 306 17.33 -8.71 -20.78
CA PRO A 306 18.42 -9.50 -21.36
C PRO A 306 19.25 -10.29 -20.32
N VAL A 307 19.66 -11.50 -20.70
CA VAL A 307 20.64 -12.31 -19.97
C VAL A 307 21.95 -12.28 -20.74
N PHE A 308 23.08 -12.11 -20.05
CA PHE A 308 24.39 -11.95 -20.68
C PHE A 308 25.35 -13.08 -20.29
N MET A 309 26.18 -13.49 -21.25
CA MET A 309 27.32 -14.37 -21.06
C MET A 309 28.59 -13.59 -21.38
N LEU A 310 29.46 -13.40 -20.37
CA LEU A 310 30.77 -12.78 -20.53
C LEU A 310 31.78 -13.88 -20.80
N ARG A 311 32.39 -13.82 -21.98
CA ARG A 311 33.46 -14.72 -22.38
C ARG A 311 34.81 -14.13 -21.99
N VAL A 312 35.71 -14.95 -21.46
CA VAL A 312 37.07 -14.48 -21.09
C VAL A 312 38.06 -14.60 -22.27
N ALA A 313 37.83 -15.49 -23.23
CA ALA A 313 38.74 -15.66 -24.38
C ALA A 313 37.99 -16.08 -25.67
N PRO A 314 37.92 -15.23 -26.72
CA PRO A 314 38.24 -13.80 -26.70
C PRO A 314 37.29 -13.05 -25.77
N ARG A 315 37.78 -11.99 -25.12
CA ARG A 315 36.96 -11.18 -24.20
C ARG A 315 35.83 -10.48 -24.96
N HIS A 316 34.60 -10.90 -24.75
CA HIS A 316 33.40 -10.27 -25.32
C HIS A 316 32.14 -10.61 -24.51
N ILE A 317 31.05 -9.92 -24.82
CA ILE A 317 29.74 -10.13 -24.19
C ILE A 317 28.81 -10.73 -25.24
N GLU A 318 28.20 -11.86 -24.91
CA GLU A 318 27.20 -12.55 -25.71
C GLU A 318 25.83 -12.36 -25.04
N THR A 319 24.88 -11.76 -25.75
CA THR A 319 23.50 -11.61 -25.25
C THR A 319 22.72 -12.88 -25.54
N LEU A 320 22.20 -13.53 -24.50
CA LEU A 320 21.33 -14.69 -24.63
C LEU A 320 19.91 -14.21 -24.94
N ALA A 321 19.53 -14.30 -26.21
CA ALA A 321 18.24 -13.81 -26.68
C ALA A 321 17.06 -14.56 -26.04
N VAL A 322 15.99 -13.80 -25.78
CA VAL A 322 14.68 -14.31 -25.37
C VAL A 322 14.25 -15.42 -26.33
N SER A 323 13.79 -16.53 -25.76
CA SER A 323 13.54 -17.76 -26.53
C SER A 323 12.05 -18.03 -26.72
N ASP A 324 11.20 -17.57 -25.81
CA ASP A 324 9.77 -17.83 -25.86
C ASP A 324 8.97 -16.71 -25.19
N MET A 325 7.63 -16.78 -25.28
CA MET A 325 6.74 -15.81 -24.63
C MET A 325 6.78 -15.91 -23.11
N PRO A 326 6.43 -14.84 -22.37
CA PRO A 326 6.24 -14.91 -20.93
C PRO A 326 5.24 -16.00 -20.50
N LEU A 327 5.48 -16.58 -19.32
CA LEU A 327 4.58 -17.54 -18.70
C LEU A 327 3.24 -16.90 -18.37
N GLY A 328 2.17 -17.69 -18.50
CA GLY A 328 0.82 -17.28 -18.11
C GLY A 328 0.00 -16.57 -19.18
N ILE A 329 0.61 -16.17 -20.30
CA ILE A 329 -0.10 -15.51 -21.42
C ILE A 329 -0.96 -16.49 -22.21
N MET A 330 -0.39 -17.63 -22.60
CA MET A 330 -1.08 -18.62 -23.45
C MET A 330 -0.90 -20.02 -22.87
N ALA A 331 -1.99 -20.61 -22.38
CA ALA A 331 -1.97 -21.91 -21.69
C ALA A 331 -1.37 -23.03 -22.55
N ASN A 332 -1.64 -23.03 -23.86
CA ASN A 332 -1.21 -24.08 -24.78
C ASN A 332 0.19 -23.87 -25.38
N ASN A 333 0.99 -22.92 -24.86
CA ASN A 333 2.36 -22.74 -25.32
C ASN A 333 3.25 -23.92 -24.90
N SER A 334 4.13 -24.35 -25.81
CA SER A 334 4.86 -25.61 -25.67
C SER A 334 6.36 -25.45 -25.35
N TYR A 335 6.83 -24.22 -25.17
CA TYR A 335 8.18 -23.85 -24.67
C TYR A 335 9.32 -24.70 -25.25
N HIS A 336 9.40 -24.76 -26.58
CA HIS A 336 10.30 -25.67 -27.30
C HIS A 336 11.69 -25.09 -27.59
N GLN A 337 11.92 -23.79 -27.39
CA GLN A 337 13.15 -23.12 -27.81
C GLN A 337 14.30 -23.18 -26.77
N TRP A 338 14.54 -24.33 -26.15
CA TRP A 338 15.66 -24.46 -25.21
C TRP A 338 17.00 -24.48 -25.96
N LYS A 339 17.96 -23.77 -25.40
CA LYS A 339 19.33 -23.61 -25.91
C LYS A 339 20.31 -24.20 -24.91
N SER A 340 21.50 -24.56 -25.37
CA SER A 340 22.59 -25.04 -24.52
C SER A 340 23.83 -24.17 -24.74
N ILE A 341 24.49 -23.81 -23.64
CA ILE A 341 25.72 -23.02 -23.65
C ILE A 341 26.75 -23.67 -22.73
N ALA A 342 27.98 -23.83 -23.22
CA ALA A 342 29.10 -24.34 -22.41
C ALA A 342 29.83 -23.17 -21.73
N PHE A 343 30.25 -23.38 -20.49
CA PHE A 343 31.12 -22.47 -19.75
C PHE A 343 32.59 -22.86 -19.96
N ASN A 344 33.41 -21.89 -20.34
CA ASN A 344 34.86 -22.00 -20.21
C ASN A 344 35.31 -21.41 -18.87
N THR A 345 36.48 -21.82 -18.39
CA THR A 345 37.08 -21.23 -17.18
C THR A 345 37.17 -19.71 -17.28
N GLY A 346 36.63 -19.03 -16.26
CA GLY A 346 36.51 -17.58 -16.17
C GLY A 346 35.21 -17.00 -16.73
N ASP A 347 34.44 -17.75 -17.54
CA ASP A 347 33.19 -17.23 -18.12
C ASP A 347 32.15 -16.92 -17.02
N ILE A 348 31.35 -15.86 -17.23
CA ILE A 348 30.38 -15.36 -16.26
C ILE A 348 29.00 -15.20 -16.93
N LEU A 349 27.99 -15.89 -16.40
CA LEU A 349 26.60 -15.65 -16.73
C LEU A 349 26.00 -14.62 -15.77
N ILE A 350 25.24 -13.68 -16.32
CA ILE A 350 24.63 -12.55 -15.64
C ILE A 350 23.15 -12.52 -16.02
N ALA A 351 22.26 -12.69 -15.04
CA ALA A 351 20.81 -12.52 -15.23
C ALA A 351 20.28 -11.53 -14.19
N PHE A 352 19.74 -10.41 -14.66
CA PHE A 352 19.29 -9.29 -13.83
C PHE A 352 17.88 -8.93 -14.29
N THR A 353 17.00 -8.58 -13.35
CA THR A 353 15.67 -8.03 -13.66
C THR A 353 15.77 -6.58 -14.14
N ASP A 354 14.70 -6.10 -14.75
CA ASP A 354 14.57 -4.78 -15.35
C ASP A 354 14.79 -3.63 -14.38
N GLY A 355 14.41 -3.79 -13.11
CA GLY A 355 14.71 -2.80 -12.08
C GLY A 355 16.18 -2.39 -12.00
N PHE A 356 17.13 -3.23 -12.42
CA PHE A 356 18.54 -2.85 -12.47
C PHE A 356 18.92 -1.92 -13.63
N PHE A 357 18.35 -2.13 -14.82
CA PHE A 357 18.75 -1.39 -16.01
C PHE A 357 17.76 -0.28 -16.39
N GLU A 358 16.52 -0.35 -15.94
CA GLU A 358 15.50 0.68 -16.19
C GLU A 358 15.45 1.77 -15.12
N TRP A 359 16.05 1.55 -13.94
CA TRP A 359 16.04 2.57 -12.88
C TRP A 359 16.69 3.88 -13.34
N GLU A 360 15.90 4.94 -13.29
CA GLU A 360 16.23 6.27 -13.77
C GLU A 360 16.94 7.14 -12.72
N ASP A 361 17.84 7.99 -13.21
CA ASP A 361 18.37 9.12 -12.46
C ASP A 361 17.36 10.29 -12.38
N ALA A 362 17.73 11.36 -11.67
CA ALA A 362 16.89 12.56 -11.55
C ALA A 362 16.63 13.29 -12.88
N LEU A 363 17.31 12.92 -13.97
CA LEU A 363 17.14 13.49 -15.31
C LEU A 363 16.33 12.55 -16.22
N GLY A 364 15.86 11.39 -15.73
CA GLY A 364 15.13 10.39 -16.50
C GLY A 364 16.02 9.50 -17.37
N ASN A 365 17.33 9.43 -17.10
CA ASN A 365 18.21 8.51 -17.83
C ASN A 365 18.27 7.16 -17.10
N CYS A 366 17.95 6.07 -17.79
CA CYS A 366 18.10 4.72 -17.25
C CYS A 366 19.57 4.34 -17.02
N PHE A 367 19.82 3.49 -16.02
CA PHE A 367 21.16 2.95 -15.75
C PHE A 367 21.72 2.14 -16.93
N GLY A 368 20.87 1.37 -17.61
CA GLY A 368 21.19 0.69 -18.84
C GLY A 368 22.06 -0.56 -18.67
N THR A 369 21.93 -1.46 -19.63
CA THR A 369 22.62 -2.77 -19.65
C THR A 369 24.13 -2.63 -19.88
N ASP A 370 24.57 -1.63 -20.66
CA ASP A 370 25.99 -1.38 -20.92
C ASP A 370 26.78 -1.09 -19.64
N ARG A 371 26.20 -0.33 -18.70
CA ARG A 371 26.86 -0.03 -17.41
C ARG A 371 26.95 -1.26 -16.53
N ILE A 372 25.91 -2.10 -16.49
CA ILE A 372 25.93 -3.39 -15.78
C ILE A 372 27.05 -4.26 -16.33
N CYS A 373 27.02 -4.52 -17.64
CA CYS A 373 27.99 -5.31 -18.37
C CYS A 373 29.43 -4.84 -18.15
N ASN A 374 29.70 -3.54 -18.30
CA ASN A 374 31.02 -2.96 -18.06
C ASN A 374 31.47 -3.12 -16.60
N THR A 375 30.55 -2.94 -15.64
CA THR A 375 30.86 -3.09 -14.22
C THR A 375 31.25 -4.53 -13.90
N VAL A 376 30.49 -5.51 -14.39
CA VAL A 376 30.84 -6.92 -14.18
C VAL A 376 32.15 -7.26 -14.87
N PHE A 377 32.36 -6.79 -16.10
CA PHE A 377 33.58 -7.04 -16.86
C PHE A 377 34.84 -6.51 -16.14
N CYS A 378 34.79 -5.29 -15.56
CA CYS A 378 35.89 -4.72 -14.79
C CYS A 378 36.15 -5.43 -13.46
N ASN A 379 35.17 -6.17 -12.94
CA ASN A 379 35.22 -6.85 -11.65
C ASN A 379 35.18 -8.38 -11.79
N ALA A 380 35.44 -8.91 -13.00
CA ALA A 380 35.30 -10.34 -13.31
C ALA A 380 36.14 -11.27 -12.43
N GLU A 381 37.25 -10.77 -11.87
CA GLU A 381 38.11 -11.54 -10.95
C GLU A 381 37.51 -11.71 -9.55
N LEU A 382 36.56 -10.86 -9.15
CA LEU A 382 35.91 -10.93 -7.84
C LEU A 382 35.00 -12.17 -7.73
N PRO A 383 34.64 -12.58 -6.50
CA PRO A 383 33.58 -13.55 -6.28
C PRO A 383 32.21 -13.07 -6.81
N ALA A 384 31.35 -13.99 -7.20
CA ALA A 384 30.03 -13.72 -7.80
C ALA A 384 29.18 -12.78 -6.93
N ALA A 385 29.18 -12.96 -5.60
CA ALA A 385 28.46 -12.09 -4.67
C ALA A 385 29.02 -10.66 -4.67
N ALA A 386 30.34 -10.52 -4.66
CA ALA A 386 31.00 -9.21 -4.70
C ALA A 386 30.77 -8.48 -6.04
N ILE A 387 30.60 -9.22 -7.14
CA ILE A 387 30.21 -8.64 -8.43
C ILE A 387 28.82 -8.00 -8.32
N ILE A 388 27.83 -8.70 -7.75
CA ILE A 388 26.48 -8.16 -7.54
C ILE A 388 26.55 -6.89 -6.68
N GLU A 389 27.30 -6.92 -5.58
CA GLU A 389 27.48 -5.74 -4.70
C GLU A 389 28.08 -4.54 -5.44
N LYS A 390 29.04 -4.78 -6.35
CA LYS A 390 29.65 -3.72 -7.17
C LYS A 390 28.66 -3.12 -8.16
N VAL A 391 27.84 -3.94 -8.83
CA VAL A 391 26.80 -3.45 -9.73
C VAL A 391 25.77 -2.64 -8.96
N HIS A 392 25.28 -3.15 -7.83
CA HIS A 392 24.33 -2.44 -6.97
C HIS A 392 24.89 -1.11 -6.45
N SER A 393 26.15 -1.08 -6.00
CA SER A 393 26.79 0.17 -5.54
C SER A 393 26.94 1.21 -6.66
N HIS A 394 27.24 0.76 -7.89
CA HIS A 394 27.32 1.64 -9.05
C HIS A 394 25.94 2.19 -9.43
N LEU A 395 24.90 1.35 -9.38
CA LEU A 395 23.51 1.74 -9.59
C LEU A 395 23.07 2.83 -8.61
N LEU A 396 23.30 2.65 -7.30
CA LEU A 396 22.96 3.65 -6.28
C LEU A 396 23.73 4.97 -6.47
N SER A 397 24.98 4.89 -6.90
CA SER A 397 25.81 6.07 -7.17
C SER A 397 25.29 6.86 -8.39
N PHE A 398 24.76 6.15 -9.39
CA PHE A 398 24.17 6.74 -10.59
C PHE A 398 22.83 7.43 -10.28
N THR A 399 21.95 6.79 -9.51
CA THR A 399 20.60 7.28 -9.22
C THR A 399 20.58 8.41 -8.19
N LYS A 400 21.67 8.63 -7.43
CA LYS A 400 21.85 9.76 -6.50
C LYS A 400 20.72 9.91 -5.47
N GLY A 401 20.16 8.80 -5.01
CA GLY A 401 19.14 8.78 -3.96
C GLY A 401 17.71 9.01 -4.44
N THR A 402 17.41 8.84 -5.74
CA THR A 402 16.02 8.61 -6.16
C THR A 402 15.45 7.37 -5.47
N GLN A 403 14.13 7.33 -5.31
CA GLN A 403 13.47 6.15 -4.75
C GLN A 403 13.59 4.99 -5.73
N GLN A 404 13.79 3.77 -5.20
CA GLN A 404 13.77 2.54 -5.99
C GLN A 404 12.41 2.41 -6.70
N GLN A 405 12.45 2.24 -8.02
CA GLN A 405 11.26 2.23 -8.88
C GLN A 405 10.67 0.83 -9.05
N ASP A 406 11.53 -0.19 -9.09
CA ASP A 406 11.13 -1.58 -9.28
C ASP A 406 12.02 -2.54 -8.47
N ASP A 407 11.61 -3.80 -8.37
CA ASP A 407 12.36 -4.85 -7.69
C ASP A 407 13.73 -5.08 -8.35
N LEU A 408 14.72 -5.43 -7.53
CA LEU A 408 16.08 -5.67 -7.98
C LEU A 408 16.46 -7.10 -7.69
N THR A 409 16.57 -7.92 -8.72
CA THR A 409 16.99 -9.32 -8.58
C THR A 409 18.10 -9.66 -9.54
N ALA A 410 19.09 -10.40 -9.04
CA ALA A 410 20.30 -10.74 -9.76
C ALA A 410 20.74 -12.17 -9.48
N ILE A 411 21.21 -12.84 -10.53
CA ILE A 411 21.99 -14.08 -10.48
C ILE A 411 23.31 -13.86 -11.22
N VAL A 412 24.41 -14.28 -10.59
CA VAL A 412 25.73 -14.37 -11.21
C VAL A 412 26.26 -15.79 -11.04
N ILE A 413 26.69 -16.40 -12.15
CA ILE A 413 27.33 -17.72 -12.18
C ILE A 413 28.67 -17.57 -12.88
N LYS A 414 29.75 -17.86 -12.17
CA LYS A 414 31.12 -17.79 -12.68
C LYS A 414 31.73 -19.18 -12.70
N LYS A 415 32.35 -19.55 -13.83
CA LYS A 415 33.16 -20.76 -13.92
C LYS A 415 34.56 -20.46 -13.38
N LEU A 416 35.02 -21.27 -12.42
CA LEU A 416 36.34 -21.13 -11.78
C LEU A 416 37.47 -21.76 -12.60
#